data_AF-A0A932UHR0-F1
#
_entry.id   AF-A0A932UHR0-F1
#
_cell.length_a   1.000
_cell.length_b   1.000
_cell.length_c   1.000
_cell.angle_alpha   90.00
_cell.angle_beta   90.00
_cell.angle_gamma   90.00
#
_symmetry.space_group_name_H-M   'P 1'
#
loop_
_entity.id
_entity.type
_entity.pdbx_description
1 polymer ?
#
loop_
_entity_poly.entity_id
_entity_poly.type
_entity_poly.pdbx_seq_one_letter_code
_entity_poly.pdbx_strand_id
1 'polypeptide(L)' 'MSILLDKNTRLIVQGITGREGEFHARQMIEYGTNVVGGVTPGRGGESRLDRPVFNTVREAISAT' A
#
# COMPACT_ATOMS: atom_id res chain seq x y z
N MET A 1 -6.26 22.05 -7.69
CA MET A 1 -7.16 21.96 -6.53
C MET A 1 -7.79 20.57 -6.58
N SER A 2 -7.55 19.73 -5.58
CA SER A 2 -8.11 18.38 -5.49
C SER A 2 -9.39 18.39 -4.63
N ILE A 3 -10.22 17.33 -4.72
CA ILE A 3 -11.44 17.18 -3.91
C ILE A 3 -11.23 16.13 -2.81
N LEU A 4 -10.82 14.91 -3.19
CA LEU A 4 -10.73 13.78 -2.26
C LEU A 4 -9.29 13.39 -1.90
N LEU A 5 -8.40 13.36 -2.89
CA LEU A 5 -7.04 12.87 -2.75
C LEU A 5 -6.05 13.91 -3.27
N ASP A 6 -4.90 13.98 -2.63
CA ASP A 6 -3.78 14.83 -3.03
C ASP A 6 -2.44 14.09 -2.86
N LYS A 7 -1.33 14.77 -3.15
CA LYS A 7 0.03 14.23 -3.01
C LYS A 7 0.41 13.83 -1.58
N ASN A 8 -0.29 14.34 -0.57
CA ASN A 8 -0.03 14.04 0.84
C ASN A 8 -0.86 12.83 1.33
N THR A 9 -1.81 12.37 0.51
CA THR A 9 -2.70 11.27 0.89
C THR A 9 -1.93 9.96 1.01
N ARG A 10 -1.93 9.39 2.22
CA ARG A 10 -1.33 8.08 2.50
C ARG A 10 -2.28 6.98 2.04
N LEU A 11 -1.80 6.07 1.20
CA LEU A 11 -2.59 4.99 0.61
C LEU A 11 -2.03 3.62 1.02
N ILE A 12 -2.90 2.69 1.40
CA ILE A 12 -2.56 1.27 1.58
C ILE A 12 -3.24 0.42 0.51
N VAL A 13 -2.59 -0.67 0.10
CA VAL A 13 -3.15 -1.60 -0.89
C VAL A 13 -3.51 -2.94 -0.21
N GLN A 14 -4.80 -3.27 -0.16
CA GLN A 14 -5.25 -4.60 0.25
C GLN A 14 -5.06 -5.59 -0.92
N GLY A 15 -4.38 -6.71 -0.68
CA GLY A 15 -4.00 -7.67 -1.72
C GLY A 15 -2.73 -7.28 -2.48
N ILE A 16 -1.83 -6.50 -1.89
CA ILE A 16 -0.60 -6.01 -2.54
C ILE A 16 0.33 -7.13 -3.04
N THR A 17 0.29 -8.31 -2.43
CA THR A 17 1.12 -9.46 -2.86
C THR A 17 0.49 -10.27 -3.99
N GLY A 18 -0.74 -9.92 -4.41
CA GLY A 18 -1.38 -10.50 -5.58
C GLY A 18 -0.80 -9.92 -6.87
N ARG A 19 -0.88 -10.66 -7.98
CA ARG A 19 -0.32 -10.24 -9.28
C ARG A 19 -0.77 -8.85 -9.72
N GLU A 20 -2.09 -8.61 -9.71
CA GLU A 20 -2.68 -7.32 -10.12
C GLU A 20 -2.46 -6.23 -9.07
N GLY A 21 -2.54 -6.58 -7.79
CA GLY A 21 -2.30 -5.64 -6.68
C GLY A 21 -0.89 -5.08 -6.72
N GLU A 22 0.10 -5.93 -6.97
CA GLU A 22 1.49 -5.52 -7.13
C GLU A 22 1.70 -4.71 -8.42
N PHE A 23 1.12 -5.15 -9.54
CA PHE A 23 1.25 -4.48 -10.84
C PHE A 23 0.78 -3.02 -10.75
N HIS A 24 -0.42 -2.78 -10.21
CA HIS A 24 -0.95 -1.43 -10.06
C HIS A 24 -0.26 -0.65 -8.94
N ALA A 25 0.13 -1.29 -7.83
CA ALA A 25 0.88 -0.62 -6.77
C ALA A 25 2.21 -0.05 -7.28
N ARG A 26 2.91 -0.78 -8.15
CA ARG A 26 4.15 -0.30 -8.78
C ARG A 26 3.91 0.94 -9.61
N GLN A 27 2.89 0.92 -10.47
CA GLN A 27 2.52 2.07 -11.31
C GLN A 27 2.10 3.29 -10.46
N MET A 28 1.36 3.06 -9.36
CA MET A 28 0.98 4.13 -8.43
C MET A 28 2.21 4.79 -7.79
N ILE A 29 3.19 4.00 -7.35
CA ILE A 29 4.44 4.51 -6.77
C ILE A 29 5.25 5.27 -7.82
N GLU A 30 5.41 4.72 -9.03
CA GLU A 30 6.11 5.38 -10.14
C GLU A 30 5.44 6.69 -10.55
N TYR A 31 4.11 6.77 -10.46
CA TYR A 31 3.34 7.99 -10.70
C TYR A 31 3.47 9.04 -9.59
N GLY A 32 4.00 8.66 -8.42
CA GLY A 32 4.19 9.55 -7.26
C GLY A 32 3.06 9.50 -6.23
N THR A 33 2.20 8.49 -6.27
CA THR A 33 1.23 8.24 -5.19
C THR A 33 1.95 7.75 -3.95
N ASN A 34 1.59 8.31 -2.78
CA ASN A 34 2.20 7.93 -1.52
C ASN A 34 1.62 6.62 -0.96
N VAL A 35 1.97 5.50 -1.60
CA VAL A 35 1.65 4.15 -1.14
C VAL A 35 2.51 3.81 0.07
N VAL A 36 1.95 3.76 1.28
CA VAL A 36 2.70 3.60 2.53
C VAL A 36 2.87 2.15 2.98
N GLY A 37 2.07 1.23 2.43
CA GLY A 37 2.08 -0.18 2.82
C GLY A 37 1.03 -0.99 2.08
N GLY A 38 0.95 -2.28 2.41
CA GLY A 38 -0.15 -3.12 1.95
C GLY A 38 -0.55 -4.19 2.95
N VAL A 39 -1.66 -4.86 2.67
CA VAL A 39 -2.24 -5.86 3.57
C VAL A 39 -2.45 -7.14 2.81
N THR A 40 -1.97 -8.26 3.35
CA THR A 40 -2.30 -9.60 2.88
C THR A 40 -2.29 -10.56 4.07
N PRO A 41 -3.46 -11.10 4.47
CA PRO A 41 -3.53 -12.05 5.58
C PRO A 41 -2.62 -13.26 5.35
N GLY A 42 -1.80 -13.59 6.35
CA GLY A 42 -0.83 -14.68 6.30
C GLY A 42 0.53 -14.31 5.73
N ARG A 43 0.73 -13.05 5.29
CA ARG A 43 2.01 -12.53 4.77
C ARG A 43 2.51 -11.27 5.50
N GLY A 44 1.96 -10.98 6.68
CA GLY A 44 2.43 -9.86 7.48
C GLY A 44 3.90 -10.04 7.91
N GLY A 45 4.68 -8.96 7.83
CA GLY A 45 6.12 -8.95 8.09
C GLY A 45 6.98 -9.05 6.84
N GLU A 46 6.40 -9.40 5.69
CA GLU A 46 7.08 -9.31 4.40
C GLU A 46 7.16 -7.86 3.90
N SER A 47 7.97 -7.63 2.87
CA SER A 47 8.00 -6.38 2.13
C SER A 47 7.68 -6.62 0.65
N ARG A 48 6.97 -5.67 0.04
CA ARG A 48 6.72 -5.65 -1.41
C ARG A 48 6.87 -4.23 -1.94
N LEU A 49 7.58 -4.06 -3.04
CA LEU A 49 7.88 -2.74 -3.63
C LEU A 49 8.50 -1.77 -2.60
N ASP A 50 9.37 -2.30 -1.74
CA ASP A 50 10.00 -1.60 -0.61
C ASP A 50 8.99 -1.01 0.42
N ARG A 51 7.76 -1.52 0.43
CA ARG A 51 6.72 -1.17 1.41
C ARG A 51 6.38 -2.35 2.32
N PRO A 52 6.08 -2.12 3.60
CA PRO A 52 5.74 -3.18 4.54
C PRO A 52 4.38 -3.82 4.21
N VAL A 53 4.28 -5.12 4.41
CA VAL A 53 3.04 -5.90 4.32
C VAL A 53 2.57 -6.28 5.72
N PHE A 54 1.28 -6.09 5.98
CA PHE A 54 0.64 -6.39 7.26
C PHE A 54 -0.41 -7.49 7.12
N ASN A 55 -0.72 -8.18 8.22
CA ASN A 55 -1.80 -9.17 8.21
C ASN A 55 -3.17 -8.50 8.25
N THR A 56 -3.28 -7.37 8.94
CA THR A 56 -4.54 -6.65 9.09
C THR A 56 -4.42 -5.18 8.70
N VAL A 57 -5.55 -4.58 8.31
CA VAL A 57 -5.64 -3.13 8.06
C VAL A 57 -5.34 -2.34 9.34
N ARG A 58 -5.72 -2.87 10.51
CA ARG A 58 -5.46 -2.22 11.80
C ARG A 58 -3.96 -2.08 12.09
N GLU A 59 -3.19 -3.11 11.81
CA GLU A 59 -1.73 -3.07 11.91
C GLU A 59 -1.14 -2.03 10.96
N ALA A 60 -1.59 -2.05 9.69
CA ALA A 60 -1.11 -1.10 8.69
C ALA A 60 -1.35 0.36 9.10
N ILE A 61 -2.56 0.68 9.59
CA ILE A 61 -2.90 2.03 10.08
C ILE A 61 -2.03 2.44 11.27
N SER A 62 -1.71 1.51 12.17
CA SER A 62 -0.93 1.83 13.38
C SER A 62 0.55 2.07 13.07
N ALA A 63 1.06 1.47 11.99
CA ALA A 63 2.47 1.49 11.62
C ALA A 63 2.84 2.53 10.54
N THR A 64 1.86 3.20 9.92
CA THR A 64 2.08 4.10 8.77
C THR A 64 1.41 5.45 8.90
#